data_AF-A0A0K0F0P6-F1
#
_entry.id   AF-A0A0K0F0P6-F1
#
_cell.length_a   1.000
_cell.length_b   1.000
_cell.length_c   1.000
_cell.angle_alpha   90.00
_cell.angle_beta   90.00
_cell.angle_gamma   90.00
#
_symmetry.space_group_name_H-M   'P 1'
#
loop_
_entity.id
_entity.type
_entity.pdbx_description
1 polymer ?
#
loop_
_entity_poly.entity_id
_entity_poly.type
_entity_poly.pdbx_seq_one_letter_code
_entity_poly.pdbx_strand_id
1 'polypeptide(L)'
;MNNNLTVQNEKNLFQDRSIAGVVFSEGEEWRDQRRLSMHILRDFGWSRTVIQDKIHPVIYDFWEYIDNLKDKNNVDLNVIIDLSVGIKN
;
A
#
# COMPACT_ATOMS: atom_id res chain seq x y z
N MET A 1 2.44 -44.24 -26.15
CA MET A 1 1.85 -44.01 -24.82
C MET A 1 2.85 -43.22 -24.01
N ASN A 2 2.46 -42.00 -23.62
CA ASN A 2 2.85 -41.17 -22.46
C ASN A 2 4.26 -41.40 -21.90
N ASN A 3 5.14 -40.40 -21.86
CA ASN A 3 5.16 -39.47 -20.72
C ASN A 3 5.86 -38.14 -21.09
N ASN A 4 5.13 -37.18 -21.64
CA ASN A 4 5.57 -35.77 -21.79
C ASN A 4 4.86 -34.88 -20.75
N LEU A 5 4.79 -35.34 -19.50
CA LEU A 5 4.08 -34.66 -18.41
C LEU A 5 4.92 -34.60 -17.14
N THR A 6 6.12 -34.03 -17.18
CA THR A 6 6.84 -33.70 -15.92
C THR A 6 7.73 -32.48 -15.96
N VAL A 7 7.84 -31.73 -17.05
CA VAL A 7 8.72 -30.54 -17.12
C VAL A 7 7.94 -29.26 -17.48
N GLN A 8 6.70 -29.15 -17.02
CA GLN A 8 5.91 -27.91 -17.08
C GLN A 8 5.59 -27.35 -15.68
N ASN A 9 6.11 -27.98 -14.62
CA ASN A 9 5.76 -27.69 -13.23
C ASN A 9 6.75 -26.81 -12.47
N GLU A 10 7.71 -26.19 -13.16
CA GLU A 10 8.50 -25.10 -12.61
C GLU A 10 8.15 -23.83 -13.40
N LYS A 11 6.89 -23.42 -13.33
CA LYS A 11 6.53 -22.05 -13.72
C LYS A 11 7.26 -21.12 -12.76
N ASN A 12 8.45 -20.68 -13.16
CA ASN A 12 9.13 -19.46 -12.73
C ASN A 12 8.85 -19.11 -11.26
N LEU A 13 9.52 -19.82 -10.34
CA LEU A 13 9.39 -19.63 -8.88
C LEU A 13 9.67 -18.17 -8.44
N PHE A 14 10.36 -17.41 -9.29
CA PHE A 14 10.44 -15.96 -9.20
C PHE A 14 10.03 -15.42 -10.57
N GLN A 15 8.94 -14.65 -10.62
CA GLN A 15 8.50 -13.95 -11.83
C GLN A 15 9.60 -12.98 -12.26
N ASP A 16 10.43 -13.37 -13.22
CA ASP A 16 11.26 -12.45 -14.00
C ASP A 16 10.37 -11.74 -15.03
N ARG A 17 9.35 -11.03 -14.52
CA ARG A 17 8.43 -10.22 -15.30
C ARG A 17 8.58 -8.79 -14.83
N SER A 18 8.93 -7.89 -15.74
CA SER A 18 9.22 -6.48 -15.46
C SER A 18 8.06 -5.70 -14.85
N ILE A 19 6.86 -6.28 -14.84
CA ILE A 19 5.63 -5.68 -14.34
C ILE A 19 5.00 -6.65 -13.32
N ALA A 20 5.22 -6.37 -12.04
CA ALA A 20 4.77 -7.17 -10.90
C ALA A 20 3.99 -6.32 -9.88
N GLY A 21 3.24 -7.00 -9.02
CA GLY A 21 2.45 -6.36 -7.95
C GLY A 21 1.09 -5.85 -8.40
N VAL A 22 0.21 -5.59 -7.43
CA VAL A 22 -1.22 -5.30 -7.67
C VAL A 22 -1.47 -4.03 -8.48
N VAL A 23 -0.52 -3.11 -8.49
CA VAL A 23 -0.64 -1.82 -9.19
C VAL A 23 -0.36 -1.96 -10.68
N PHE A 24 0.66 -2.76 -11.04
CA PHE A 24 1.18 -2.78 -12.40
C PHE A 24 0.84 -4.09 -13.13
N SER A 25 0.58 -5.19 -12.42
CA SER A 25 0.18 -6.46 -13.02
C SER A 25 -1.12 -6.34 -13.83
N GLU A 26 -1.32 -7.28 -14.76
CA GLU A 26 -2.51 -7.34 -15.62
C GLU A 26 -3.12 -8.76 -15.63
N GLY A 27 -4.34 -8.86 -16.16
CA GLY A 27 -5.02 -10.14 -16.36
C GLY A 27 -5.37 -10.88 -15.07
N GLU A 28 -5.19 -12.20 -15.07
CA GLU A 28 -5.52 -13.06 -13.92
C GLU A 28 -4.67 -12.75 -12.69
N GLU A 29 -3.38 -12.42 -12.88
CA GLU A 29 -2.46 -12.07 -11.80
C GLU A 29 -2.95 -10.83 -11.04
N TRP A 30 -3.33 -9.77 -11.76
CA TRP A 30 -3.92 -8.57 -11.17
C TRP A 30 -5.19 -8.87 -10.39
N ARG A 31 -6.09 -9.68 -10.97
CA ARG A 31 -7.36 -10.03 -10.35
C ARG A 31 -7.13 -10.72 -9.01
N ASP A 32 -6.22 -11.67 -8.97
CA ASP A 32 -5.96 -12.50 -7.80
C ASP A 32 -5.18 -11.71 -6.73
N GLN A 33 -4.15 -10.96 -7.13
CA GLN A 33 -3.41 -10.07 -6.23
C GLN A 33 -4.30 -8.94 -5.66
N ARG A 34 -5.19 -8.35 -6.45
CA ARG A 34 -6.16 -7.35 -5.99
C ARG A 34 -7.13 -7.96 -4.99
N ARG A 35 -7.66 -9.16 -5.25
CA ARG A 35 -8.56 -9.85 -4.32
C ARG A 35 -7.87 -10.10 -2.99
N LEU A 36 -6.65 -10.64 -3.02
CA LEU A 36 -5.85 -10.89 -1.84
C LEU A 36 -5.55 -9.60 -1.06
N SER A 37 -5.07 -8.56 -1.74
CA SER A 37 -4.77 -7.26 -1.13
C SER A 37 -5.98 -6.66 -0.44
N MET A 38 -7.16 -6.71 -1.08
CA MET A 38 -8.40 -6.20 -0.49
C MET A 38 -8.87 -7.03 0.71
N HIS A 39 -8.63 -8.35 0.73
CA HIS A 39 -8.91 -9.18 1.91
C HIS A 39 -8.01 -8.79 3.07
N ILE A 40 -6.71 -8.70 2.84
CA ILE A 40 -5.73 -8.28 3.85
C ILE A 40 -6.10 -6.91 4.44
N LEU A 41 -6.45 -5.92 3.61
CA LEU A 41 -6.86 -4.59 4.09
C LEU A 41 -8.14 -4.65 4.94
N ARG A 42 -9.11 -5.50 4.57
CA ARG A 42 -10.32 -5.71 5.39
C ARG A 42 -10.03 -6.38 6.71
N ASP A 43 -9.10 -7.32 6.74
CA ASP A 43 -8.68 -8.01 7.95
C ASP A 43 -7.94 -7.05 8.90
N PHE A 44 -7.18 -6.10 8.36
CA PHE A 44 -6.61 -4.98 9.11
C PHE A 44 -7.64 -3.91 9.53
N GLY A 45 -8.89 -4.03 9.10
CA GLY A 45 -9.96 -3.14 9.54
C GLY A 45 -10.11 -1.85 8.73
N TRP A 46 -9.54 -1.73 7.52
CA TRP A 46 -9.68 -0.54 6.66
C TRP A 46 -11.12 -0.16 6.31
N SER A 47 -12.06 -1.12 6.36
CA SER A 47 -13.49 -0.88 6.11
C SER A 47 -14.31 -0.74 7.39
N ARG A 48 -13.66 -0.59 8.55
CA ARG A 48 -14.27 -0.53 9.88
C ARG A 48 -13.75 0.68 10.64
N THR A 49 -14.37 0.99 11.77
CA THR A 49 -13.93 2.07 12.67
C THR A 49 -12.49 1.88 13.16
N VAL A 50 -11.96 0.65 13.20
CA VAL A 50 -10.58 0.33 13.63
C VAL A 50 -9.52 1.11 12.85
N ILE A 51 -9.77 1.45 11.57
CA ILE A 51 -8.82 2.28 10.82
C ILE A 51 -8.74 3.72 11.33
N GLN A 52 -9.80 4.22 11.97
CA GLN A 52 -9.81 5.56 12.56
C GLN A 52 -8.77 5.66 13.68
N ASP A 53 -8.57 4.58 14.46
CA ASP A 53 -7.55 4.52 15.51
C ASP A 53 -6.12 4.66 14.95
N LYS A 54 -5.91 4.41 13.65
CA LYS A 54 -4.64 4.61 12.95
C LYS A 54 -4.54 5.98 12.28
N ILE A 55 -5.66 6.52 11.79
CA ILE A 55 -5.71 7.83 11.12
C ILE A 55 -5.67 8.97 12.15
N HIS A 56 -6.30 8.80 13.32
CA HIS A 56 -6.44 9.85 14.33
C HIS A 56 -5.10 10.38 14.86
N PRO A 57 -4.10 9.54 15.19
CA PRO A 57 -2.77 10.03 15.59
C PRO A 57 -2.10 10.85 14.49
N VAL A 58 -2.21 10.44 13.23
CA VAL A 58 -1.63 11.17 12.08
C VAL A 58 -2.26 12.56 11.95
N ILE A 59 -3.58 12.65 12.11
CA ILE A 59 -4.30 13.93 12.11
C ILE A 59 -3.85 14.79 13.30
N TYR A 60 -3.63 14.20 14.47
CA TYR A 60 -3.14 14.93 15.64
C TYR A 60 -1.75 15.52 15.40
N ASP A 61 -0.81 14.71 14.89
CA ASP A 61 0.54 15.15 14.56
C ASP A 61 0.53 16.26 13.49
N PHE A 62 -0.37 16.15 12.51
CA PHE A 62 -0.65 17.20 11.52
C PHE A 62 -1.09 18.51 12.18
N TRP A 63 -2.04 18.46 13.12
CA TRP A 63 -2.54 19.65 13.80
C TRP A 63 -1.46 20.31 14.65
N GLU A 64 -0.72 19.49 15.41
CA GLU A 64 0.39 19.97 16.23
C GLU A 64 1.47 20.65 15.38
N TYR A 65 1.80 20.09 14.21
CA TYR A 65 2.73 20.72 13.29
C TYR A 65 2.24 22.10 12.85
N ILE A 66 0.99 22.21 12.40
CA ILE A 66 0.41 23.49 11.95
C ILE A 66 0.36 24.53 13.06
N ASP A 67 0.03 24.12 14.29
CA ASP A 67 -0.06 25.05 15.41
C ASP A 67 1.30 25.63 15.81
N ASN A 68 2.36 24.84 15.66
CA ASN A 68 3.74 25.24 15.94
C ASN A 68 4.42 26.01 14.79
N LEU A 69 3.75 26.22 13.66
CA LEU A 69 4.30 27.02 12.56
C LEU A 69 4.45 28.49 12.96
N LYS A 70 5.65 29.02 12.76
CA LYS A 70 5.97 30.44 13.03
C LYS A 70 5.24 31.39 12.07
N ASP A 71 5.09 30.98 10.81
CA ASP A 71 4.37 31.73 9.79
C ASP A 71 3.21 30.88 9.24
N LYS A 72 1.98 31.30 9.56
CA LYS A 72 0.76 30.62 9.13
C LYS A 72 0.27 31.10 7.75
N ASN A 73 0.92 32.11 7.16
CA ASN A 73 0.55 32.65 5.85
C ASN A 73 1.29 31.98 4.69
N ASN A 74 2.35 31.22 4.98
CA ASN A 74 3.14 30.51 3.98
C ASN A 74 3.51 29.10 4.49
N VAL A 75 2.58 28.16 4.30
CA VAL A 75 2.70 26.78 4.78
C VAL A 75 3.08 25.85 3.62
N ASP A 76 4.17 25.09 3.79
CA ASP A 76 4.52 23.99 2.88
C ASP A 76 3.76 22.71 3.26
N LEU A 77 2.85 22.29 2.39
CA LEU A 77 2.04 21.09 2.58
C LEU A 77 2.81 19.79 2.33
N ASN A 78 3.98 19.83 1.67
CA ASN A 78 4.75 18.60 1.41
C ASN A 78 5.26 17.97 2.71
N VAL A 79 5.78 18.80 3.63
CA VAL A 79 6.23 18.35 4.96
C VAL A 79 5.11 17.64 5.72
N ILE A 80 3.89 18.14 5.56
CA ILE A 80 2.71 17.63 6.22
C ILE A 80 2.29 16.26 5.65
N ILE A 81 2.36 16.11 4.33
CA ILE A 81 2.11 14.84 3.65
C ILE A 81 3.17 13.82 4.09
N ASP A 82 4.45 14.21 4.13
CA ASP A 82 5.58 13.37 4.54
C ASP A 82 5.40 12.82 5.96
N LEU A 83 4.97 13.67 6.91
CA LEU A 83 4.59 13.25 8.27
C LEU A 83 3.49 12.18 8.26
N SER A 84 2.51 12.31 7.36
CA SER A 84 1.37 11.41 7.27
C SER A 84 1.70 10.03 6.70
N VAL A 85 2.73 9.96 5.84
CA VAL A 85 3.20 8.70 5.24
C VAL A 85 4.43 8.11 5.94
N GLY A 86 4.92 8.77 6.99
CA GLY A 86 6.09 8.33 7.76
C GLY A 86 7.41 8.45 6.99
N ILE A 87 7.46 9.24 5.92
CA ILE A 87 8.69 9.52 5.18
C ILE A 87 9.41 10.64 5.94
N LYS A 88 10.40 10.27 6.75
CA LYS A 88 11.32 11.25 7.35
C LYS A 88 12.45 11.53 6.35
N ASN A 89 12.50 12.76 5.84
CA ASN A 89 13.68 13.31 5.16
C ASN A 89 14.76 13.70 6.18
#